data_AF-M5RIB5-F1
#
_entry.id   AF-M5RIB5-F1
#
_cell.length_a   1.000
_cell.length_b   1.000
_cell.length_c   1.000
_cell.angle_alpha   90.00
_cell.angle_beta   90.00
_cell.angle_gamma   90.00
#
_symmetry.space_group_name_H-M   'P 1'
#
loop_
_entity.id
_entity.type
_entity.pdbx_description
1 polymer ?
#
loop_
_entity_poly.entity_id
_entity_poly.type
_entity_poly.pdbx_seq_one_letter_code
_entity_poly.pdbx_strand_id
1 'polypeptide(L)'
;MILNLMPERAYCQFSFYKESAYPVLAEMNVLNLQGKLTPEQAAFMSSSKPPIELFDLRTDPHEVHNVADEEEYASVKTELLGELQRWRKEVVGDAGVTDAFRGDGVFPDTRPTNTVGQWIQDNADSYDFAAHGVPRWYPTRTLDEWQEVRDLWSPWVFREVDSSMKRPVIPFTKKPTK
;
A
#
# COMPACT_ATOMS: atom_id res chain seq x y z
N MET A 1 -7.02 -15.24 -9.88
CA MET A 1 -7.79 -14.94 -8.66
C MET A 1 -6.82 -14.68 -7.52
N ILE A 2 -7.10 -13.67 -6.70
CA ILE A 2 -6.33 -13.28 -5.52
C ILE A 2 -7.28 -13.30 -4.32
N LEU A 3 -6.85 -13.89 -3.20
CA LEU A 3 -7.54 -13.81 -1.91
C LEU A 3 -6.73 -12.88 -1.00
N ASN A 4 -7.27 -11.70 -0.70
CA ASN A 4 -6.62 -10.75 0.20
C ASN A 4 -6.88 -11.17 1.65
N LEU A 5 -5.83 -11.57 2.37
CA LEU A 5 -5.91 -11.97 3.78
C LEU A 5 -5.91 -10.80 4.77
N MET A 6 -5.66 -9.58 4.26
CA MET A 6 -5.70 -8.30 4.97
C MET A 6 -6.33 -7.23 4.06
N PRO A 7 -7.63 -7.36 3.70
CA PRO A 7 -8.32 -6.42 2.81
C PRO A 7 -8.47 -5.02 3.42
N GLU A 8 -8.41 -4.90 4.74
CA GLU A 8 -8.43 -3.64 5.48
C GLU A 8 -7.19 -2.76 5.28
N ARG A 9 -6.14 -3.30 4.64
CA ARG A 9 -4.92 -2.54 4.30
C ARG A 9 -5.00 -2.03 2.87
N ALA A 10 -4.55 -0.79 2.65
CA ALA A 10 -4.41 -0.18 1.32
C ALA A 10 -3.54 -1.02 0.35
N TYR A 11 -3.65 -0.78 -0.96
CA TYR A 11 -2.70 -1.30 -1.95
C TYR A 11 -1.32 -0.65 -1.77
N CYS A 12 -1.27 0.68 -1.72
CA CYS A 12 -0.04 1.45 -1.57
C CYS A 12 0.33 1.70 -0.10
N GLN A 13 0.61 0.65 0.66
CA GLN A 13 0.99 0.73 2.08
C GLN A 13 2.28 1.51 2.32
N PHE A 14 2.43 2.05 3.53
CA PHE A 14 3.66 2.71 3.98
C PHE A 14 4.87 1.78 3.86
N SER A 15 5.95 2.32 3.29
CA SER A 15 7.24 1.66 3.23
C SER A 15 8.32 2.73 3.29
N PHE A 16 9.21 2.63 4.27
CA PHE A 16 10.36 3.53 4.40
C PHE A 16 11.16 3.67 3.10
N TYR A 17 11.37 2.55 2.39
CA TYR A 17 12.08 2.55 1.12
C TYR A 17 11.32 3.34 0.06
N LYS A 18 10.05 3.02 -0.20
CA LYS A 18 9.25 3.68 -1.24
C LYS A 18 9.08 5.18 -0.94
N GLU A 19 8.74 5.52 0.31
CA GLU A 19 8.64 6.90 0.80
C GLU A 19 9.93 7.69 0.58
N SER A 20 11.10 7.05 0.77
CA SER A 20 12.40 7.71 0.62
C SER A 20 12.91 7.81 -0.82
N ALA A 21 12.40 6.98 -1.74
CA ALA A 21 13.10 6.69 -2.99
C ALA A 21 12.28 6.87 -4.25
N TYR A 22 10.95 6.83 -4.16
CA TYR A 22 10.10 6.77 -5.35
C TYR A 22 9.47 8.14 -5.60
N PRO A 23 10.04 8.98 -6.47
CA PRO A 23 9.46 10.30 -6.76
C PRO A 23 8.03 10.22 -7.31
N VAL A 24 7.72 9.18 -8.11
CA VAL A 24 6.38 8.95 -8.66
C VAL A 24 5.33 8.70 -7.56
N LEU A 25 5.73 8.18 -6.40
CA LEU A 25 4.81 7.97 -5.29
C LEU A 25 4.26 9.31 -4.77
N ALA A 26 5.10 10.36 -4.74
CA ALA A 26 4.67 11.68 -4.31
C ALA A 26 3.67 12.27 -5.29
N GLU A 27 3.97 12.23 -6.58
CA GLU A 27 3.06 12.73 -7.62
C GLU A 27 1.71 11.98 -7.62
N MET A 28 1.74 10.65 -7.56
CA MET A 28 0.52 9.82 -7.51
C MET A 28 -0.34 10.14 -6.30
N ASN A 29 0.26 10.35 -5.11
CA ASN A 29 -0.52 10.73 -3.92
C ASN A 29 -1.11 12.14 -4.04
N VAL A 30 -0.36 13.12 -4.57
CA VAL A 30 -0.89 14.46 -4.79
C VAL A 30 -2.09 14.43 -5.74
N LEU A 31 -1.97 13.72 -6.88
CA LEU A 31 -3.06 13.59 -7.84
C LEU A 31 -4.26 12.84 -7.26
N ASN A 32 -4.02 11.77 -6.49
CA ASN A 32 -5.08 11.00 -5.84
C ASN A 32 -5.88 11.86 -4.85
N LEU A 33 -5.18 12.56 -3.96
CA LEU A 33 -5.79 13.41 -2.93
C LEU A 33 -6.50 14.64 -3.52
N GLN A 34 -6.14 15.04 -4.74
CA GLN A 34 -6.84 16.08 -5.49
C GLN A 34 -7.98 15.55 -6.37
N GLY A 35 -8.21 14.22 -6.41
CA GLY A 35 -9.24 13.61 -7.25
C GLY A 35 -8.95 13.69 -8.76
N LYS A 36 -7.67 13.75 -9.15
CA LYS A 36 -7.23 13.95 -10.54
C LYS A 36 -6.83 12.67 -11.27
N LEU A 37 -6.74 11.55 -10.56
CA LEU A 37 -6.45 10.25 -11.16
C LEU A 37 -7.66 9.71 -11.91
N THR A 38 -7.44 8.93 -12.98
CA THR A 38 -8.51 8.13 -13.57
C THR A 38 -8.97 7.04 -12.59
N PRO A 39 -10.17 6.46 -12.76
CA PRO A 39 -10.61 5.37 -11.89
C PRO A 39 -9.61 4.21 -11.79
N GLU A 40 -8.98 3.85 -12.91
CA GLU A 40 -7.99 2.77 -12.99
C GLU A 40 -6.71 3.10 -12.21
N GLN A 41 -6.25 4.36 -12.28
CA GLN A 41 -5.09 4.83 -11.53
C GLN A 41 -5.41 4.95 -10.02
N ALA A 42 -6.61 5.40 -9.69
CA ALA A 42 -7.08 5.56 -8.32
C ALA A 42 -7.27 4.21 -7.60
N ALA A 43 -7.57 3.13 -8.34
CA ALA A 43 -7.72 1.79 -7.77
C ALA A 43 -6.49 1.36 -6.96
N PHE A 44 -5.28 1.59 -7.48
CA PHE A 44 -4.02 1.32 -6.76
C PHE A 44 -3.79 2.22 -5.54
N MET A 45 -4.50 3.34 -5.46
CA MET A 45 -4.43 4.30 -4.35
C MET A 45 -5.59 4.13 -3.37
N SER A 46 -6.38 3.05 -3.48
CA SER A 46 -7.46 2.75 -2.55
C SER A 46 -6.92 2.43 -1.14
N SER A 47 -7.63 2.90 -0.12
CA SER A 47 -7.34 2.67 1.30
C SER A 47 -7.59 1.24 1.77
N SER A 48 -8.25 0.42 0.95
CA SER A 48 -8.57 -0.99 1.21
C SER A 48 -8.61 -1.78 -0.10
N LYS A 49 -8.48 -3.10 -0.01
CA LYS A 49 -8.59 -4.03 -1.14
C LYS A 49 -9.91 -4.78 -1.08
N PRO A 50 -10.47 -5.22 -2.22
CA PRO A 50 -11.51 -6.22 -2.25
C PRO A 50 -11.02 -7.51 -1.56
N PRO A 51 -11.86 -8.22 -0.77
CA PRO A 51 -11.46 -9.50 -0.18
C PRO A 51 -11.03 -10.54 -1.22
N ILE A 52 -11.66 -10.52 -2.39
CA ILE A 52 -11.34 -11.38 -3.53
C ILE A 52 -11.19 -10.50 -4.77
N GLU A 53 -10.14 -10.77 -5.54
CA GLU A 53 -9.97 -10.18 -6.87
C GLU A 53 -9.94 -11.32 -7.91
N LEU A 54 -10.67 -11.13 -9.00
CA LEU A 54 -10.76 -12.07 -10.11
C LEU A 54 -10.68 -11.27 -11.41
N PHE A 55 -9.86 -11.74 -12.35
CA PHE A 55 -9.61 -11.05 -13.62
C PHE A 55 -9.75 -12.06 -14.75
N ASP A 56 -10.42 -11.65 -15.83
CA ASP A 56 -10.46 -12.43 -17.07
C ASP A 56 -9.32 -11.99 -17.98
N LEU A 57 -8.22 -12.73 -17.95
CA LEU A 57 -7.00 -12.40 -18.69
C LEU A 57 -7.17 -12.38 -20.22
N ARG A 58 -8.28 -12.92 -20.75
CA ARG A 58 -8.57 -12.92 -22.19
C ARG A 58 -9.07 -11.57 -22.66
N THR A 59 -9.82 -10.87 -21.81
CA THR A 59 -10.42 -9.56 -22.11
C THR A 59 -9.68 -8.43 -21.40
N ASP A 60 -9.04 -8.72 -20.27
CA ASP A 60 -8.26 -7.81 -19.44
C ASP A 60 -6.88 -8.42 -19.10
N PRO A 61 -5.92 -8.39 -20.04
CA PRO A 61 -4.58 -8.95 -19.84
C PRO A 61 -3.72 -8.18 -18.83
N HIS A 62 -4.20 -7.03 -18.33
CA HIS A 62 -3.49 -6.16 -17.40
C HIS A 62 -4.11 -6.16 -15.99
N GLU A 63 -5.14 -6.98 -15.75
CA GLU A 63 -5.75 -7.17 -14.43
C GLU A 63 -6.22 -5.84 -13.80
N VAL A 64 -6.85 -4.99 -14.60
CA VAL A 64 -7.39 -3.69 -14.18
C VAL A 64 -8.83 -3.80 -13.69
N HIS A 65 -9.63 -4.70 -14.27
CA HIS A 65 -11.06 -4.82 -14.03
C HIS A 65 -11.37 -6.08 -13.19
N ASN A 66 -11.58 -5.87 -11.89
CA ASN A 66 -11.94 -6.95 -10.99
C ASN A 66 -13.40 -7.39 -11.20
N VAL A 67 -13.60 -8.59 -11.76
CA VAL A 67 -14.91 -9.20 -12.05
C VAL A 67 -15.41 -10.12 -10.92
N ALA A 68 -14.80 -10.08 -9.74
CA ALA A 68 -15.11 -11.01 -8.65
C ALA A 68 -16.56 -10.96 -8.14
N ASP A 69 -17.28 -9.85 -8.34
CA ASP A 69 -18.65 -9.68 -7.89
C ASP A 69 -19.67 -9.76 -9.06
N GLU A 70 -19.21 -10.13 -10.25
CA GLU A 70 -20.05 -10.32 -11.41
C GLU A 70 -20.61 -11.75 -11.45
N GLU A 71 -21.94 -11.87 -11.61
CA GLU A 71 -22.66 -13.15 -11.52
C GLU A 71 -22.17 -14.18 -12.55
N GLU A 72 -21.77 -13.73 -13.75
CA GLU A 72 -21.26 -14.62 -14.80
C GLU A 72 -19.95 -15.34 -14.43
N TYR A 73 -19.20 -14.78 -13.47
CA TYR A 73 -17.96 -15.35 -12.96
C TYR A 73 -18.13 -16.10 -11.62
N ALA A 74 -19.35 -16.22 -11.08
CA ALA A 74 -19.59 -16.80 -9.75
C ALA A 74 -19.15 -18.28 -9.64
N SER A 75 -19.35 -19.08 -10.69
CA SER A 75 -18.93 -20.49 -10.73
C SER A 75 -17.40 -20.61 -10.70
N VAL A 76 -16.72 -19.84 -11.56
CA VAL A 76 -15.25 -19.80 -11.65
C VAL A 76 -14.63 -19.29 -10.34
N LYS A 77 -15.21 -18.24 -9.73
CA LYS A 77 -14.78 -17.74 -8.40
C LYS A 77 -14.86 -18.84 -7.35
N THR A 78 -15.97 -19.57 -7.31
CA THR A 78 -16.18 -20.66 -6.35
C THR A 78 -15.17 -21.78 -6.53
N GLU A 79 -14.94 -22.20 -7.78
CA GLU A 79 -13.96 -23.22 -8.14
C GLU A 79 -12.56 -22.81 -7.69
N LEU A 80 -12.06 -21.65 -8.17
CA LEU A 80 -10.70 -21.20 -7.87
C LEU A 80 -10.47 -20.93 -6.38
N LEU A 81 -11.49 -20.44 -5.66
CA LEU A 81 -11.41 -20.26 -4.21
C LEU A 81 -11.31 -21.60 -3.49
N GLY A 82 -12.09 -22.60 -3.90
CA GLY A 82 -12.02 -23.95 -3.34
C GLY A 82 -10.65 -24.60 -3.58
N GLU A 83 -10.13 -24.49 -4.79
CA GLU A 83 -8.80 -24.98 -5.17
C GLU A 83 -7.69 -24.32 -4.33
N LEU A 84 -7.75 -22.99 -4.18
CA LEU A 84 -6.81 -22.23 -3.36
C LEU A 84 -6.88 -22.65 -1.89
N GLN A 85 -8.08 -22.78 -1.32
CA GLN A 85 -8.26 -23.18 0.08
C GLN A 85 -7.73 -24.58 0.35
N ARG A 86 -8.01 -25.54 -0.54
CA ARG A 86 -7.46 -26.89 -0.43
C ARG A 86 -5.93 -26.86 -0.48
N TRP A 87 -5.35 -26.16 -1.45
CA TRP A 87 -3.90 -26.07 -1.57
C TRP A 87 -3.26 -25.46 -0.32
N ARG A 88 -3.82 -24.34 0.18
CA ARG A 88 -3.39 -23.69 1.42
C ARG A 88 -3.39 -24.65 2.61
N LYS A 89 -4.48 -25.42 2.79
CA LYS A 89 -4.65 -26.31 3.95
C LYS A 89 -3.87 -27.62 3.83
N GLU A 90 -3.96 -28.28 2.69
CA GLU A 90 -3.56 -29.68 2.52
C GLU A 90 -2.16 -29.83 1.93
N VAL A 91 -1.66 -28.84 1.19
CA VAL A 91 -0.37 -28.93 0.50
C VAL A 91 0.70 -28.13 1.23
N VAL A 92 0.44 -26.85 1.53
CA VAL A 92 1.46 -25.96 2.12
C VAL A 92 1.30 -25.74 3.62
N GLY A 93 0.16 -26.12 4.21
CA GLY A 93 -0.11 -25.89 5.64
C GLY A 93 -0.09 -24.41 6.03
N ASP A 94 -0.64 -23.54 5.17
CA ASP A 94 -0.69 -22.11 5.38
C ASP A 94 -1.59 -21.76 6.58
N ALA A 95 -0.97 -21.26 7.65
CA ALA A 95 -1.65 -20.84 8.89
C ALA A 95 -2.43 -19.52 8.75
N GLY A 96 -2.32 -18.84 7.61
CA GLY A 96 -2.93 -17.53 7.37
C GLY A 96 -2.25 -16.41 8.16
N VAL A 97 -3.01 -15.34 8.39
CA VAL A 97 -2.52 -14.14 9.06
C VAL A 97 -3.02 -14.15 10.50
N THR A 98 -2.09 -14.06 11.47
CA THR A 98 -2.41 -13.98 12.89
C THR A 98 -2.85 -12.57 13.29
N ASP A 99 -3.65 -12.45 14.35
CA ASP A 99 -4.06 -11.14 14.87
C ASP A 99 -2.87 -10.31 15.35
N ALA A 100 -1.84 -10.98 15.90
CA ALA A 100 -0.57 -10.35 16.23
C ALA A 100 0.10 -9.70 15.00
N PHE A 101 0.11 -10.39 13.85
CA PHE A 101 0.67 -9.83 12.62
C PHE A 101 -0.22 -8.73 12.02
N ARG A 102 -1.55 -8.82 12.18
CA ARG A 102 -2.46 -7.74 11.75
C ARG A 102 -2.19 -6.45 12.52
N GLY A 103 -1.87 -6.57 13.81
CA GLY A 103 -1.69 -5.44 14.72
C GLY A 103 -3.01 -4.76 15.07
N ASP A 104 -4.13 -5.48 15.00
CA ASP A 104 -5.46 -4.96 15.31
C ASP A 104 -5.51 -4.54 16.79
N GLY A 105 -5.92 -3.29 17.04
CA GLY A 105 -5.93 -2.69 18.38
C GLY A 105 -4.56 -2.36 18.96
N VAL A 106 -3.46 -2.61 18.22
CA VAL A 106 -2.11 -2.21 18.66
C VAL A 106 -1.90 -0.71 18.45
N PHE A 107 -2.24 -0.21 17.27
CA PHE A 107 -2.06 1.20 16.92
C PHE A 107 -3.35 2.01 17.09
N PRO A 108 -3.27 3.35 17.29
CA PRO A 108 -4.46 4.20 17.24
C PRO A 108 -5.26 4.01 15.93
N ASP A 109 -6.59 4.19 15.98
CA ASP A 109 -7.45 3.98 14.80
C ASP A 109 -7.17 4.99 13.68
N THR A 110 -6.76 6.21 14.04
CA THR A 110 -6.46 7.29 13.11
C THR A 110 -5.04 7.81 13.31
N ARG A 111 -4.44 8.32 12.22
CA ARG A 111 -3.06 8.84 12.24
C ARG A 111 -3.00 10.15 13.05
N PRO A 112 -2.28 10.20 14.18
CA PRO A 112 -2.27 11.39 15.04
C PRO A 112 -1.40 12.54 14.52
N THR A 113 -0.52 12.28 13.56
CA THR A 113 0.46 13.22 13.00
C THR A 113 0.20 13.46 11.51
N ASN A 114 0.96 14.39 10.91
CA ASN A 114 0.89 14.66 9.48
C ASN A 114 1.43 13.53 8.60
N THR A 115 2.31 12.67 9.13
CA THR A 115 2.90 11.54 8.39
C THR A 115 2.98 10.27 9.23
N VAL A 116 2.77 9.12 8.60
CA VAL A 116 2.91 7.81 9.24
C VAL A 116 4.34 7.62 9.74
N GLY A 117 5.32 8.03 8.93
CA GLY A 117 6.74 7.95 9.28
C GLY A 117 7.11 8.72 10.54
N GLN A 118 6.58 9.94 10.72
CA GLN A 118 6.85 10.76 11.92
C GLN A 118 6.37 10.02 13.16
N TRP A 119 5.12 9.53 13.14
CA TRP A 119 4.55 8.84 14.29
C TRP A 119 5.34 7.56 14.62
N ILE A 120 5.73 6.78 13.61
CA ILE A 120 6.56 5.58 13.83
C ILE A 120 7.90 5.94 14.49
N GLN A 121 8.55 7.01 14.04
CA GLN A 121 9.84 7.43 14.59
C GLN A 121 9.70 7.94 16.04
N ASP A 122 8.68 8.73 16.33
CA ASP A 122 8.44 9.28 17.67
C ASP A 122 8.07 8.19 18.68
N ASN A 123 7.47 7.10 18.21
CA ASN A 123 6.96 6.03 19.05
C ASN A 123 7.80 4.74 18.91
N ALA A 124 9.02 4.84 18.38
CA ALA A 124 9.92 3.70 18.16
C ALA A 124 10.23 2.89 19.43
N ASP A 125 10.32 3.55 20.59
CA ASP A 125 10.57 2.86 21.86
C ASP A 125 9.27 2.36 22.55
N SER A 126 8.09 2.71 22.02
CA SER A 126 6.79 2.37 22.62
C SER A 126 6.05 1.24 21.90
N TYR A 127 6.45 0.90 20.66
CA TYR A 127 5.78 -0.12 19.85
C TYR A 127 6.78 -1.10 19.23
N ASP A 128 6.39 -2.37 19.17
CA ASP A 128 7.13 -3.41 18.45
C ASP A 128 6.67 -3.49 16.99
N PHE A 129 7.28 -2.67 16.14
CA PHE A 129 7.02 -2.67 14.70
C PHE A 129 7.56 -3.91 13.99
N ALA A 130 8.44 -4.70 14.62
CA ALA A 130 8.93 -5.95 14.07
C ALA A 130 7.89 -7.07 14.23
N ALA A 131 7.20 -7.11 15.38
CA ALA A 131 6.12 -8.06 15.64
C ALA A 131 4.82 -7.71 14.91
N HIS A 132 4.44 -6.44 14.88
CA HIS A 132 3.11 -6.00 14.42
C HIS A 132 3.11 -5.30 13.05
N GLY A 133 4.27 -5.13 12.44
CA GLY A 133 4.42 -4.29 11.25
C GLY A 133 4.15 -2.81 11.56
N VAL A 134 3.83 -2.02 10.53
CA VAL A 134 3.50 -0.59 10.67
C VAL A 134 1.98 -0.36 10.67
N PRO A 135 1.48 0.75 11.23
CA PRO A 135 0.07 1.11 11.18
C PRO A 135 -0.49 1.09 9.75
N ARG A 136 -1.74 0.65 9.59
CA ARG A 136 -2.44 0.57 8.30
C ARG A 136 -2.94 1.92 7.76
N TRP A 137 -2.58 3.02 8.42
CA TRP A 137 -3.08 4.35 8.07
C TRP A 137 -2.73 4.73 6.64
N TYR A 138 -3.76 5.09 5.89
CA TYR A 138 -3.66 5.57 4.53
C TYR A 138 -4.66 6.72 4.35
N PRO A 139 -4.30 7.82 3.67
CA PRO A 139 -3.00 8.14 3.05
C PRO A 139 -1.84 8.20 4.05
N THR A 140 -0.60 8.06 3.59
CA THR A 140 0.56 8.01 4.50
C THR A 140 1.11 9.38 4.90
N ARG A 141 0.77 10.44 4.16
CA ARG A 141 1.00 11.85 4.50
C ARG A 141 -0.27 12.67 4.26
N THR A 142 -0.35 13.91 4.75
CA THR A 142 -1.38 14.87 4.31
C THR A 142 -1.12 15.30 2.85
N LEU A 143 -2.07 16.00 2.24
CA LEU A 143 -1.88 16.57 0.91
C LEU A 143 -0.71 17.56 0.87
N ASP A 144 -0.61 18.44 1.87
CA ASP A 144 0.45 19.45 1.94
C ASP A 144 1.84 18.80 2.06
N GLU A 145 1.99 17.81 2.95
CA GLU A 145 3.23 17.05 3.08
C GLU A 145 3.61 16.33 1.78
N TRP A 146 2.64 15.76 1.06
CA TRP A 146 2.93 15.13 -0.24
C TRP A 146 3.35 16.13 -1.31
N GLN A 147 2.80 17.34 -1.29
CA GLN A 147 3.24 18.43 -2.17
C GLN A 147 4.68 18.86 -1.84
N GLU A 148 5.03 19.00 -0.57
CA GLU A 148 6.41 19.30 -0.15
C GLU A 148 7.39 18.20 -0.63
N VAL A 149 7.03 16.92 -0.46
CA VAL A 149 7.87 15.80 -0.94
C VAL A 149 8.01 15.82 -2.46
N ARG A 150 6.93 16.09 -3.20
CA ARG A 150 6.99 16.23 -4.67
C ARG A 150 7.93 17.36 -5.07
N ASP A 151 7.85 18.50 -4.39
CA ASP A 151 8.67 19.67 -4.69
C ASP A 151 10.16 19.44 -4.37
N LEU A 152 10.47 18.67 -3.32
CA LEU A 152 11.83 18.19 -3.05
C LEU A 152 12.37 17.29 -4.17
N TRP A 153 11.53 16.44 -4.76
CA TRP A 153 11.92 15.56 -5.87
C TRP A 153 12.07 16.28 -7.20
N SER A 154 11.30 17.33 -7.45
CA SER A 154 11.18 17.96 -8.76
C SER A 154 12.53 18.38 -9.38
N PRO A 155 13.42 19.13 -8.68
CA PRO A 155 14.73 19.48 -9.23
C PRO A 155 15.59 18.25 -9.56
N TRP A 156 15.47 17.20 -8.77
CA TRP A 156 16.23 15.97 -8.98
C TRP A 156 15.69 15.18 -10.16
N VAL A 157 14.38 14.98 -10.29
CA VAL A 157 13.77 14.22 -11.39
C VAL A 157 14.06 14.87 -12.75
N PHE A 158 13.98 16.20 -12.82
CA PHE A 158 14.17 16.98 -14.04
C PHE A 158 15.58 17.58 -14.18
N ARG A 159 16.57 17.00 -13.50
CA ARG A 159 17.98 17.43 -13.62
C ARG A 159 18.55 17.08 -15.00
N GLU A 160 19.55 17.84 -15.42
CA GLU A 160 20.37 17.50 -16.60
C GLU A 160 21.14 16.18 -16.40
N VAL A 161 21.42 15.48 -17.49
CA VAL A 161 22.07 14.16 -17.49
C VAL A 161 23.45 14.18 -16.82
N ASP A 162 24.17 15.31 -16.92
CA ASP A 162 25.51 15.53 -16.36
C ASP A 162 25.50 16.28 -15.01
N SER A 163 24.32 16.49 -14.43
CA SER A 163 24.18 17.22 -13.17
C SER A 163 24.82 16.47 -11.99
N SER A 164 25.63 17.19 -11.19
CA SER A 164 26.16 16.70 -9.91
C SER A 164 25.18 16.86 -8.74
N MET A 165 23.88 17.00 -9.01
CA MET A 165 22.86 17.25 -7.99
C MET A 165 22.73 16.07 -7.02
N LYS A 166 22.69 16.38 -5.72
CA LYS A 166 22.44 15.39 -4.68
C LYS A 166 20.98 14.94 -4.71
N ARG A 167 20.76 13.64 -4.49
CA ARG A 167 19.42 13.10 -4.27
C ARG A 167 18.79 13.73 -3.02
N PRO A 168 17.52 14.19 -3.09
CA PRO A 168 16.86 14.75 -1.93
C PRO A 168 16.69 13.70 -0.83
N VAL A 169 16.73 14.16 0.42
CA VAL A 169 16.44 13.33 1.60
C VAL A 169 15.03 13.65 2.05
N ILE A 170 14.15 12.64 2.00
CA ILE A 170 12.76 12.82 2.37
C ILE A 170 12.60 12.68 3.90
N PRO A 171 11.89 13.61 4.57
CA PRO A 171 11.68 13.52 6.01
C PRO A 171 10.89 12.28 6.42
N PHE A 172 11.21 11.77 7.63
CA PHE A 172 10.51 10.66 8.28
C PHE A 172 10.53 9.32 7.54
N THR A 173 11.53 9.10 6.69
CA THR A 173 11.68 7.85 5.93
C THR A 173 12.80 6.94 6.44
N LYS A 174 13.41 7.27 7.58
CA LYS A 174 14.40 6.41 8.25
C LYS A 174 13.68 5.36 9.08
N LYS A 175 13.97 4.08 8.84
CA LYS A 175 13.48 2.98 9.67
C LYS A 175 14.11 3.10 11.08
N PRO A 176 13.33 2.95 12.16
CA PRO A 176 13.87 2.80 13.51
C PRO A 176 14.89 1.65 13.57
N THR A 177 15.91 1.80 14.40
CA THR A 177 17.00 0.81 14.54
C THR A 177 16.68 -0.33 15.50
N LYS A 178 15.55 -0.23 16.23
CA LYS A 178 15.02 -1.24 17.13
C LYS A 178 13.73 -1.78 16.56
#